data_AF-A0A9D5ZH97-F1
#
_entry.id   AF-A0A9D5ZH97-F1
#
_cell.length_a   1.000
_cell.length_b   1.000
_cell.length_c   1.000
_cell.angle_alpha   90.00
_cell.angle_beta   90.00
_cell.angle_gamma   90.00
#
_symmetry.space_group_name_H-M   'P 1'
#
loop_
_entity.id
_entity.type
_entity.pdbx_description
1 polymer ?
#
loop_
_entity_poly.entity_id
_entity_poly.type
_entity_poly.pdbx_seq_one_letter_code
_entity_poly.pdbx_strand_id
1 'polypeptide(L)'
;IGSMRRIALLARYVLAKDRDATPDQAVRLAGELARLVDQVHTEGLDLARLPHLVTRDDLAEHWRKTVDFLEILGGTWPAVLQGEGALDPAKRRDALLRARAAAWAADPPRSPVIAAGSTGTIPATAELLRVVAALPHGALVLPGLDRNAPDEAWAALDATHPQYGMARLLDSLGLTRADVSVWRGEDAPQPRARLLSAALTPAEATHLWRDQPEDWSG
;
A
#
# COMPACT_ATOMS: atom_id res chain seq x y z
N ILE A 1 -14.26 -8.33 12.44
CA ILE A 1 -14.54 -9.77 12.59
C ILE A 1 -13.25 -10.51 12.95
N GLY A 2 -13.30 -11.53 13.82
CA GLY A 2 -12.11 -12.33 14.15
C GLY A 2 -11.68 -13.25 13.00
N SER A 3 -10.39 -13.57 12.90
CA SER A 3 -9.82 -14.33 11.77
C SER A 3 -10.51 -15.68 11.54
N MET A 4 -10.62 -16.52 12.57
CA MET A 4 -11.28 -17.83 12.44
C MET A 4 -12.75 -17.74 12.00
N ARG A 5 -13.51 -16.79 12.58
CA ARG A 5 -14.93 -16.60 12.24
C ARG A 5 -15.09 -16.12 10.79
N ARG A 6 -14.19 -15.24 10.34
CA ARG A 6 -14.14 -14.76 8.95
C ARG A 6 -13.92 -15.90 7.97
N ILE A 7 -12.91 -16.73 8.22
CA ILE A 7 -12.61 -17.89 7.37
C ILE A 7 -13.77 -18.88 7.36
N ALA A 8 -14.34 -19.20 8.52
CA ALA A 8 -15.49 -20.11 8.59
C ALA A 8 -16.71 -19.59 7.81
N LEU A 9 -17.03 -18.30 7.91
CA LEU A 9 -18.13 -17.70 7.15
C LEU A 9 -17.86 -17.73 5.64
N LEU A 10 -16.67 -17.29 5.19
CA LEU A 10 -16.30 -17.34 3.78
C LEU A 10 -16.33 -18.77 3.23
N ALA A 11 -15.80 -19.75 3.97
CA ALA A 11 -15.81 -21.15 3.56
C ALA A 11 -17.23 -21.70 3.39
N ARG A 12 -18.18 -21.29 4.26
CA ARG A 12 -19.60 -21.64 4.10
C ARG A 12 -20.18 -21.10 2.79
N TYR A 13 -19.83 -19.88 2.39
CA TYR A 13 -20.28 -19.32 1.12
C TYR A 13 -19.62 -19.97 -0.09
N VAL A 14 -18.36 -20.39 0.04
CA VAL A 14 -17.68 -21.18 -0.99
C VAL A 14 -18.41 -22.51 -1.20
N LEU A 15 -18.67 -23.29 -0.14
CA LEU A 15 -19.40 -24.56 -0.24
C LEU A 15 -20.83 -24.40 -0.75
N ALA A 16 -21.48 -23.27 -0.44
CA ALA A 16 -22.83 -23.00 -0.94
C ALA A 16 -22.85 -22.71 -2.46
N LYS A 17 -21.76 -22.12 -3.00
CA LYS A 17 -21.66 -21.75 -4.41
C LYS A 17 -21.03 -22.85 -5.27
N ASP A 18 -20.13 -23.66 -4.70
CA ASP A 18 -19.50 -24.81 -5.34
C ASP A 18 -19.75 -26.08 -4.52
N ARG A 19 -20.70 -26.90 -4.97
CA ARG A 19 -21.12 -28.12 -4.27
C ARG A 19 -20.11 -29.26 -4.40
N ASP A 20 -19.20 -29.18 -5.37
CA ASP A 20 -18.16 -30.18 -5.58
C ASP A 20 -16.89 -29.90 -4.75
N ALA A 21 -16.81 -28.70 -4.15
CA ALA A 21 -15.70 -28.34 -3.27
C ALA A 21 -15.75 -29.12 -1.95
N THR A 22 -14.59 -29.67 -1.57
CA THR A 22 -14.45 -30.29 -0.24
C THR A 22 -14.30 -29.22 0.86
N PRO A 23 -14.60 -29.55 2.14
CA PRO A 23 -14.41 -28.61 3.24
C PRO A 23 -12.99 -28.04 3.36
N ASP A 24 -11.96 -28.85 3.09
CA ASP A 24 -10.56 -28.39 3.12
C ASP A 24 -10.26 -27.41 1.97
N GLN A 25 -10.77 -27.68 0.76
CA GLN A 25 -10.65 -26.76 -0.38
C GLN A 25 -11.37 -25.44 -0.10
N ALA A 26 -12.56 -25.50 0.50
CA ALA A 26 -13.33 -24.32 0.83
C ALA A 26 -12.64 -23.43 1.87
N VAL A 27 -12.04 -24.01 2.91
CA VAL A 27 -11.26 -23.27 3.91
C VAL A 27 -10.02 -22.63 3.29
N ARG A 28 -9.30 -23.35 2.42
CA ARG A 28 -8.15 -22.79 1.70
C ARG A 28 -8.55 -21.62 0.81
N LEU A 29 -9.60 -21.78 0.00
CA LEU A 29 -10.09 -20.70 -0.86
C LEU A 29 -10.61 -19.51 -0.05
N ALA A 30 -11.30 -19.74 1.06
CA ALA A 30 -11.71 -18.70 1.99
C ALA A 30 -10.52 -17.90 2.53
N GLY A 31 -9.37 -18.54 2.75
CA GLY A 31 -8.11 -17.89 3.08
C GLY A 31 -7.64 -16.91 2.00
N GLU A 32 -7.61 -17.34 0.75
CA GLU A 32 -7.21 -16.48 -0.37
C GLU A 32 -8.22 -15.34 -0.60
N LEU A 33 -9.52 -15.62 -0.49
CA LEU A 33 -10.57 -14.60 -0.57
C LEU A 33 -10.42 -13.55 0.54
N ALA A 34 -10.12 -13.96 1.78
CA ALA A 34 -9.88 -13.04 2.88
C ALA A 34 -8.64 -12.14 2.62
N ARG A 35 -7.56 -12.71 2.06
CA ARG A 35 -6.38 -11.92 1.66
C ARG A 35 -6.70 -10.93 0.56
N LEU A 36 -7.45 -11.34 -0.47
CA LEU A 36 -7.89 -10.46 -1.54
C LEU A 36 -8.73 -9.30 -1.01
N VAL A 37 -9.68 -9.57 -0.11
CA VAL A 37 -10.47 -8.52 0.55
C VAL A 37 -9.57 -7.53 1.30
N ASP A 38 -8.56 -8.03 2.02
CA ASP A 38 -7.64 -7.15 2.76
C ASP A 38 -6.76 -6.32 1.82
N GLN A 39 -6.35 -6.85 0.67
CA GLN A 39 -5.61 -6.10 -0.36
C GLN A 39 -6.47 -4.99 -0.94
N VAL A 40 -7.71 -5.29 -1.35
CA VAL A 40 -8.65 -4.29 -1.89
C VAL A 40 -8.88 -3.15 -0.91
N HIS A 41 -9.14 -3.47 0.36
CA HIS A 41 -9.30 -2.45 1.39
C HIS A 41 -8.01 -1.65 1.61
N THR A 42 -6.86 -2.32 1.64
CA THR A 42 -5.54 -1.67 1.83
C THR A 42 -5.25 -0.66 0.72
N GLU A 43 -5.64 -0.95 -0.52
CA GLU A 43 -5.53 -0.01 -1.65
C GLU A 43 -6.63 1.06 -1.65
N GLY A 44 -7.52 1.07 -0.66
CA GLY A 44 -8.64 2.01 -0.57
C GLY A 44 -9.70 1.80 -1.67
N LEU A 45 -9.76 0.61 -2.26
CA LEU A 45 -10.67 0.26 -3.34
C LEU A 45 -11.98 -0.33 -2.82
N ASP A 46 -13.01 -0.33 -3.67
CA ASP A 46 -14.32 -0.90 -3.36
C ASP A 46 -14.44 -2.34 -3.88
N LEU A 47 -14.82 -3.27 -2.99
CA LEU A 47 -15.09 -4.67 -3.33
C LEU A 47 -16.18 -4.81 -4.39
N ALA A 48 -17.15 -3.88 -4.43
CA ALA A 48 -18.21 -3.89 -5.42
C ALA A 48 -17.70 -3.75 -6.86
N ARG A 49 -16.47 -3.24 -7.06
CA ARG A 49 -15.84 -3.12 -8.38
C ARG A 49 -15.21 -4.43 -8.88
N LEU A 50 -14.90 -5.37 -7.98
CA LEU A 50 -14.19 -6.61 -8.34
C LEU A 50 -14.88 -7.42 -9.45
N PRO A 51 -16.21 -7.66 -9.42
CA PRO A 51 -16.87 -8.45 -10.47
C PRO A 51 -16.81 -7.80 -11.86
N HIS A 52 -16.58 -6.48 -11.92
CA HIS A 52 -16.53 -5.71 -13.16
C HIS A 52 -15.13 -5.58 -13.75
N LEU A 53 -14.09 -6.06 -13.04
CA LEU A 53 -12.71 -6.03 -13.55
C LEU A 53 -12.47 -7.04 -14.68
N VAL A 54 -13.39 -7.99 -14.89
CA VAL A 54 -13.25 -9.05 -15.88
C VAL A 54 -14.51 -9.10 -16.75
N THR A 55 -14.36 -8.84 -18.06
CA THR A 55 -15.44 -9.02 -19.04
C THR A 55 -15.64 -10.51 -19.30
N ARG A 56 -16.89 -10.98 -19.14
CA ARG A 56 -17.24 -12.41 -19.28
C ARG A 56 -17.06 -12.97 -20.68
N ASP A 57 -16.95 -12.10 -21.68
CA ASP A 57 -17.08 -12.47 -23.09
C ASP A 57 -15.81 -13.09 -23.70
N ASP A 58 -14.65 -13.00 -23.01
CA ASP A 58 -13.35 -13.54 -23.48
C ASP A 58 -12.75 -14.65 -22.59
N LEU A 59 -13.53 -15.18 -21.65
CA LEU A 59 -12.99 -16.03 -20.58
C LEU A 59 -13.12 -17.52 -20.87
N ALA A 60 -11.97 -18.22 -20.86
CA ALA A 60 -11.92 -19.68 -20.75
C ALA A 60 -12.78 -20.17 -19.57
N GLU A 61 -13.33 -21.37 -19.65
CA GLU A 61 -14.31 -21.92 -18.68
C GLU A 61 -13.85 -21.81 -17.20
N HIS A 62 -12.54 -21.93 -16.96
CA HIS A 62 -11.93 -21.75 -15.63
C HIS A 62 -12.08 -20.35 -15.02
N TRP A 63 -12.19 -19.31 -15.84
CA TRP A 63 -12.32 -17.93 -15.39
C TRP A 63 -13.74 -17.56 -14.96
N ARG A 64 -14.78 -18.24 -15.49
CA ARG A 64 -16.16 -18.07 -15.01
C ARG A 64 -16.28 -18.38 -13.52
N LYS A 65 -15.64 -19.47 -13.10
CA LYS A 65 -15.61 -19.89 -11.69
C LYS A 65 -14.94 -18.83 -10.79
N THR A 66 -13.88 -18.17 -11.26
CA THR A 66 -13.24 -17.06 -10.54
C THR A 66 -14.18 -15.86 -10.38
N VAL A 67 -14.90 -15.46 -11.44
CA VAL A 67 -15.87 -14.35 -11.37
C VAL A 67 -16.99 -14.66 -10.36
N ASP A 68 -17.47 -15.90 -10.34
CA ASP A 68 -18.50 -16.33 -9.38
C ASP A 68 -18.04 -16.17 -7.92
N PHE A 69 -16.76 -16.43 -7.62
CA PHE A 69 -16.20 -16.18 -6.28
C PHE A 69 -15.99 -14.69 -5.99
N LEU A 70 -15.62 -13.88 -6.98
CA LEU A 70 -15.52 -12.42 -6.82
C LEU A 70 -16.88 -11.78 -6.50
N GLU A 71 -17.98 -12.30 -7.04
CA GLU A 71 -19.33 -11.85 -6.68
C GLU A 71 -19.65 -12.11 -5.19
N ILE A 72 -19.12 -13.18 -4.59
CA ILE A 72 -19.26 -13.40 -3.14
C ILE A 72 -18.67 -12.21 -2.39
N LEU A 73 -17.51 -11.71 -2.81
CA LEU A 73 -16.82 -10.61 -2.16
C LEU A 73 -17.49 -9.25 -2.41
N GLY A 74 -17.93 -8.99 -3.65
CA GLY A 74 -18.52 -7.71 -4.02
C GLY A 74 -19.97 -7.53 -3.55
N GLY A 75 -20.76 -8.61 -3.55
CA GLY A 75 -22.19 -8.56 -3.24
C GLY A 75 -22.55 -9.12 -1.87
N THR A 76 -22.19 -10.38 -1.62
CA THR A 76 -22.67 -11.12 -0.44
C THR A 76 -21.92 -10.72 0.83
N TRP A 77 -20.59 -10.62 0.76
CA TRP A 77 -19.72 -10.43 1.91
C TRP A 77 -20.01 -9.14 2.71
N PRO A 78 -20.27 -7.97 2.08
CA PRO A 78 -20.66 -6.76 2.81
C PRO A 78 -21.94 -6.95 3.63
N ALA A 79 -22.95 -7.65 3.10
CA ALA A 79 -24.19 -7.93 3.83
C ALA A 79 -23.97 -8.87 5.02
N VAL A 80 -23.09 -9.87 4.86
CA VAL A 80 -22.68 -10.76 5.95
C VAL A 80 -22.03 -9.97 7.09
N LEU A 81 -21.09 -9.08 6.75
CA LEU A 81 -20.43 -8.24 7.74
C LEU A 81 -21.40 -7.30 8.47
N GLN A 82 -22.41 -6.78 7.76
CA GLN A 82 -23.48 -5.98 8.39
C GLN A 82 -24.30 -6.82 9.38
N GLY A 83 -24.73 -8.02 9.00
CA GLY A 83 -25.44 -8.94 9.90
C GLY A 83 -24.62 -9.36 11.12
N GLU A 84 -23.30 -9.43 10.96
CA GLU A 84 -22.33 -9.70 12.03
C GLU A 84 -21.98 -8.46 12.87
N GLY A 85 -22.46 -7.26 12.50
CA GLY A 85 -22.11 -6.01 13.17
C GLY A 85 -20.60 -5.73 13.16
N ALA A 86 -19.90 -6.16 12.10
CA ALA A 86 -18.45 -6.23 12.08
C ALA A 86 -17.84 -5.59 10.82
N LEU A 87 -16.55 -5.25 10.91
CA LEU A 87 -15.73 -4.81 9.77
C LEU A 87 -14.58 -5.80 9.52
N ASP A 88 -14.11 -5.85 8.27
CA ASP A 88 -12.83 -6.47 7.93
C ASP A 88 -11.67 -5.76 8.65
N PRO A 89 -10.59 -6.48 9.03
CA PRO A 89 -9.45 -5.89 9.73
C PRO A 89 -8.79 -4.73 8.98
N ALA A 90 -8.52 -4.89 7.67
CA ALA A 90 -7.93 -3.85 6.84
C ALA A 90 -8.83 -2.60 6.77
N LYS A 91 -10.13 -2.78 6.47
CA LYS A 91 -11.11 -1.68 6.46
C LYS A 91 -11.19 -0.93 7.79
N ARG A 92 -11.17 -1.67 8.91
CA ARG A 92 -11.15 -1.07 10.26
C ARG A 92 -9.86 -0.28 10.51
N ARG A 93 -8.69 -0.84 10.16
CA ARG A 93 -7.40 -0.15 10.30
C ARG A 93 -7.44 1.18 9.55
N ASP A 94 -7.88 1.17 8.30
CA ASP A 94 -7.88 2.35 7.44
C ASP A 94 -8.87 3.40 7.94
N ALA A 95 -10.05 2.98 8.41
CA ALA A 95 -11.01 3.87 9.07
C ALA A 95 -10.43 4.55 10.32
N LEU A 96 -9.66 3.81 11.13
CA LEU A 96 -9.01 4.37 12.32
C LEU A 96 -7.88 5.35 11.98
N LEU A 97 -7.07 5.05 10.97
CA LEU A 97 -6.02 5.97 10.50
C LEU A 97 -6.63 7.28 10.01
N ARG A 98 -7.70 7.22 9.20
CA ARG A 98 -8.40 8.40 8.71
C ARG A 98 -9.11 9.18 9.80
N ALA A 99 -9.76 8.50 10.74
CA ALA A 99 -10.37 9.16 11.90
C ALA A 99 -9.31 9.88 12.74
N ARG A 100 -8.13 9.27 12.92
CA ARG A 100 -7.00 9.92 13.60
C ARG A 100 -6.48 11.13 12.85
N ALA A 101 -6.32 11.01 11.53
CA ALA A 101 -5.90 12.12 10.68
C ALA A 101 -6.88 13.31 10.79
N ALA A 102 -8.19 13.04 10.69
CA ALA A 102 -9.23 14.06 10.83
C ALA A 102 -9.22 14.72 12.21
N ALA A 103 -9.09 13.93 13.28
CA ALA A 103 -9.05 14.46 14.65
C ALA A 103 -7.85 15.38 14.88
N TRP A 104 -6.66 14.99 14.42
CA TRP A 104 -5.45 15.81 14.57
C TRP A 104 -5.42 17.03 13.65
N ALA A 105 -6.06 16.98 12.49
CA ALA A 105 -6.22 18.14 11.64
C ALA A 105 -7.16 19.19 12.28
N ALA A 106 -8.20 18.75 12.98
CA ALA A 106 -9.17 19.62 13.64
C ALA A 106 -8.67 20.19 14.98
N ASP A 107 -8.00 19.37 15.79
CA ASP A 107 -7.42 19.75 17.07
C ASP A 107 -5.95 19.26 17.15
N PRO A 108 -4.99 20.08 16.65
CA PRO A 108 -3.58 19.71 16.63
C PRO A 108 -3.03 19.44 18.05
N PRO A 109 -2.37 18.28 18.27
CA PRO A 109 -1.77 17.98 19.55
C PRO A 109 -0.65 18.98 19.90
N ARG A 110 -0.56 19.33 21.19
CA ARG A 110 0.49 20.23 21.71
C ARG A 110 1.85 19.53 21.85
N SER A 111 1.86 18.21 22.00
CA SER A 111 3.07 17.40 22.07
C SER A 111 3.60 17.10 20.66
N PRO A 112 4.93 16.91 20.50
CA PRO A 112 5.49 16.48 19.22
C PRO A 112 4.86 15.19 18.70
N VAL A 113 4.65 15.13 17.39
CA VAL A 113 4.18 13.92 16.69
C VAL A 113 5.17 13.60 15.58
N ILE A 114 5.85 12.47 15.72
CA ILE A 114 6.88 12.03 14.78
C ILE A 114 6.43 10.72 14.14
N ALA A 115 6.35 10.70 12.82
CA ALA A 115 6.22 9.48 12.03
C ALA A 115 7.58 9.12 11.43
N ALA A 116 8.12 7.96 11.76
CA ALA A 116 9.45 7.53 11.31
C ALA A 116 9.40 6.16 10.63
N GLY A 117 10.12 6.02 9.52
CA GLY A 117 10.28 4.74 8.81
C GLY A 117 9.08 4.31 7.97
N SER A 118 8.03 5.14 7.86
CA SER A 118 6.90 4.85 6.97
C SER A 118 7.15 5.44 5.58
N THR A 119 6.96 4.62 4.55
CA THR A 119 7.05 5.02 3.14
C THR A 119 5.71 5.42 2.54
N GLY A 120 4.61 5.39 3.33
CA GLY A 120 3.30 5.88 2.89
C GLY A 120 2.64 5.07 1.77
N THR A 121 3.05 3.83 1.52
CA THR A 121 2.51 3.01 0.40
C THR A 121 1.03 2.68 0.53
N ILE A 122 0.48 2.67 1.74
CA ILE A 122 -0.95 2.49 1.99
C ILE A 122 -1.63 3.88 1.99
N PRO A 123 -2.67 4.12 1.16
CA PRO A 123 -3.32 5.43 1.06
C PRO A 123 -3.77 6.03 2.40
N ALA A 124 -4.42 5.22 3.27
CA ALA A 124 -4.85 5.69 4.59
C ALA A 124 -3.67 6.09 5.48
N THR A 125 -2.51 5.43 5.34
CA THR A 125 -1.28 5.81 6.02
C THR A 125 -0.74 7.10 5.44
N ALA A 126 -0.63 7.26 4.12
CA ALA A 126 -0.19 8.50 3.48
C ALA A 126 -1.06 9.70 3.89
N GLU A 127 -2.39 9.52 3.97
CA GLU A 127 -3.32 10.54 4.46
C GLU A 127 -2.99 10.98 5.90
N LEU A 128 -2.69 10.04 6.79
CA LEU A 128 -2.25 10.36 8.15
C LEU A 128 -0.87 11.04 8.16
N LEU A 129 0.09 10.55 7.37
CA LEU A 129 1.43 11.15 7.28
C LEU A 129 1.36 12.59 6.77
N ARG A 130 0.45 12.90 5.85
CA ARG A 130 0.18 14.27 5.39
C ARG A 130 -0.25 15.18 6.53
N VAL A 131 -1.17 14.71 7.37
CA VAL A 131 -1.59 15.47 8.56
C VAL A 131 -0.40 15.65 9.49
N VAL A 132 0.35 14.58 9.79
CA VAL A 132 1.53 14.66 10.66
C VAL A 132 2.55 15.68 10.15
N ALA A 133 2.85 15.69 8.85
CA ALA A 133 3.79 16.65 8.25
C ALA A 133 3.31 18.10 8.35
N ALA A 134 1.99 18.35 8.42
CA ALA A 134 1.39 19.67 8.54
C ALA A 134 1.14 20.13 9.99
N LEU A 135 1.36 19.28 11.00
CA LEU A 135 1.17 19.66 12.40
C LEU A 135 2.24 20.68 12.86
N PRO A 136 1.91 21.62 13.77
CA PRO A 136 2.87 22.63 14.26
C PRO A 136 4.15 22.04 14.90
N HIS A 137 4.03 20.86 15.50
CA HIS A 137 5.13 20.08 16.09
C HIS A 137 5.22 18.69 15.46
N GLY A 138 4.87 18.61 14.18
CA GLY A 138 4.91 17.41 13.37
C GLY A 138 6.26 17.18 12.70
N ALA A 139 6.66 15.91 12.56
CA ALA A 139 7.80 15.55 11.73
C ALA A 139 7.60 14.20 11.04
N LEU A 140 8.03 14.12 9.78
CA LEU A 140 8.11 12.90 9.01
C LEU A 140 9.58 12.56 8.74
N VAL A 141 10.00 11.37 9.15
CA VAL A 141 11.37 10.86 8.96
C VAL A 141 11.33 9.73 7.94
N LEU A 142 11.85 10.01 6.75
CA LEU A 142 11.87 9.08 5.63
C LEU A 142 13.10 8.17 5.68
N PRO A 143 12.94 6.84 5.54
CA PRO A 143 14.06 5.92 5.61
C PRO A 143 14.84 5.87 4.28
N GLY A 144 16.00 6.52 4.24
CA GLY A 144 16.93 6.37 3.10
C GLY A 144 16.43 6.98 1.79
N LEU A 145 15.78 8.14 1.84
CA LEU A 145 15.38 8.88 0.63
C LEU A 145 16.63 9.28 -0.18
N ASP A 146 16.64 8.89 -1.46
CA ASP A 146 17.69 9.31 -2.38
C ASP A 146 17.41 10.72 -2.92
N ARG A 147 18.06 11.70 -2.29
CA ARG A 147 17.97 13.11 -2.65
C ARG A 147 18.85 13.50 -3.84
N ASN A 148 19.76 12.63 -4.28
CA ASN A 148 20.77 12.94 -5.29
C ASN A 148 20.57 12.21 -6.62
N ALA A 149 19.63 11.24 -6.70
CA ALA A 149 19.33 10.58 -7.97
C ALA A 149 18.99 11.62 -9.06
N PRO A 150 19.49 11.46 -10.29
CA PRO A 150 19.15 12.35 -11.40
C PRO A 150 17.63 12.44 -11.61
N ASP A 151 17.13 13.62 -12.03
CA ASP A 151 15.69 13.83 -12.21
C ASP A 151 15.08 12.88 -13.26
N GLU A 152 15.83 12.53 -14.31
CA GLU A 152 15.41 11.53 -15.30
C GLU A 152 15.21 10.14 -14.66
N ALA A 153 16.17 9.69 -13.86
CA ALA A 153 16.06 8.42 -13.12
C ALA A 153 14.92 8.44 -12.10
N TRP A 154 14.72 9.58 -11.43
CA TRP A 154 13.62 9.75 -10.48
C TRP A 154 12.24 9.74 -11.15
N ALA A 155 12.12 10.33 -12.34
CA ALA A 155 10.88 10.29 -13.11
C ALA A 155 10.57 8.90 -13.68
N ALA A 156 11.60 8.07 -13.87
CA ALA A 156 11.49 6.70 -14.38
C ALA A 156 11.19 5.65 -13.30
N LEU A 157 11.00 6.04 -12.03
CA LEU A 157 10.73 5.09 -10.95
C LEU A 157 9.42 4.31 -11.17
N ASP A 158 9.50 2.98 -11.20
CA ASP A 158 8.34 2.09 -11.24
C ASP A 158 8.02 1.47 -9.87
N ALA A 159 6.87 0.78 -9.77
CA ALA A 159 6.35 0.23 -8.51
C ALA A 159 7.26 -0.81 -7.82
N THR A 160 8.21 -1.40 -8.55
CA THR A 160 9.17 -2.37 -8.03
C THR A 160 10.41 -1.70 -7.44
N HIS A 161 10.65 -0.42 -7.76
CA HIS A 161 11.83 0.30 -7.30
C HIS A 161 11.72 0.68 -5.80
N PRO A 162 12.79 0.51 -4.99
CA PRO A 162 12.75 0.80 -3.55
C PRO A 162 12.36 2.23 -3.17
N GLN A 163 12.70 3.22 -4.01
CA GLN A 163 12.34 4.64 -3.78
C GLN A 163 10.90 4.99 -4.19
N TYR A 164 10.19 4.12 -4.93
CA TYR A 164 8.89 4.46 -5.53
C TYR A 164 7.84 4.86 -4.49
N GLY A 165 7.73 4.11 -3.39
CA GLY A 165 6.78 4.44 -2.33
C GLY A 165 7.02 5.83 -1.73
N MET A 166 8.29 6.18 -1.47
CA MET A 166 8.64 7.50 -0.96
C MET A 166 8.41 8.61 -2.00
N ALA A 167 8.68 8.35 -3.28
CA ALA A 167 8.37 9.28 -4.36
C ALA A 167 6.87 9.59 -4.42
N ARG A 168 6.02 8.54 -4.42
CA ARG A 168 4.56 8.68 -4.36
C ARG A 168 4.06 9.41 -3.11
N LEU A 169 4.71 9.17 -1.97
CA LEU A 169 4.39 9.89 -0.75
C LEU A 169 4.69 11.38 -0.91
N LEU A 170 5.90 11.76 -1.36
CA LEU A 170 6.28 13.16 -1.60
C LEU A 170 5.31 13.85 -2.57
N ASP A 171 4.97 13.20 -3.69
CA ASP A 171 3.96 13.70 -4.63
C ASP A 171 2.63 13.99 -3.95
N SER A 172 2.18 13.07 -3.08
CA SER A 172 0.91 13.21 -2.35
C SER A 172 0.92 14.31 -1.27
N LEU A 173 2.10 14.78 -0.90
CA LEU A 173 2.33 15.91 0.00
C LEU A 173 2.54 17.22 -0.77
N GLY A 174 2.68 17.18 -2.10
CA GLY A 174 3.08 18.33 -2.91
C GLY A 174 4.53 18.76 -2.65
N LEU A 175 5.38 17.82 -2.25
CA LEU A 175 6.79 18.04 -1.93
C LEU A 175 7.69 17.37 -2.96
N THR A 176 8.90 17.87 -3.06
CA THR A 176 10.00 17.29 -3.81
C THR A 176 11.06 16.74 -2.86
N ARG A 177 12.03 16.00 -3.41
CA ARG A 177 13.20 15.54 -2.65
C ARG A 177 14.04 16.67 -2.09
N ALA A 178 14.01 17.83 -2.75
CA ALA A 178 14.75 19.02 -2.33
C ALA A 178 14.17 19.63 -1.04
N ASP A 179 12.85 19.45 -0.81
CA ASP A 179 12.17 19.93 0.39
C ASP A 179 12.47 19.08 1.63
N VAL A 180 13.05 17.90 1.45
CA VAL A 180 13.45 17.02 2.55
C VAL A 180 14.87 17.37 3.01
N SER A 181 15.04 17.64 4.30
CA SER A 181 16.35 17.87 4.92
C SER A 181 17.00 16.58 5.39
N VAL A 182 18.35 16.55 5.44
CA VAL A 182 19.10 15.47 6.10
C VAL A 182 18.73 15.42 7.59
N TRP A 183 18.56 14.22 8.12
CA TRP A 183 18.28 14.05 9.55
C TRP A 183 19.50 14.44 10.39
N ARG A 184 19.26 15.02 11.58
CA ARG A 184 20.32 15.56 12.41
C ARG A 184 21.34 14.48 12.79
N GLY A 185 22.62 14.76 12.58
CA GLY A 185 23.73 13.86 12.92
C GLY A 185 24.16 12.91 11.80
N GLU A 186 23.57 13.00 10.61
CA GLU A 186 24.09 12.34 9.40
C GLU A 186 24.96 13.32 8.59
N ASP A 187 26.18 12.88 8.25
CA ASP A 187 27.10 13.58 7.37
C ASP A 187 26.71 13.44 5.88
N ALA A 188 27.50 14.05 4.98
CA ALA A 188 27.34 13.94 3.53
C ALA A 188 27.15 12.48 3.06
N PRO A 189 26.47 12.25 1.90
CA PRO A 189 26.14 10.91 1.42
C PRO A 189 27.39 10.03 1.38
N GLN A 190 27.38 8.96 2.18
CA GLN A 190 28.51 8.03 2.27
C GLN A 190 28.78 7.42 0.88
N PRO A 191 30.03 7.11 0.54
CA PRO A 191 30.43 6.33 -0.64
C PRO A 191 29.44 5.21 -1.03
N ARG A 192 29.03 4.43 -0.02
CA ARG A 192 28.06 3.33 -0.17
C ARG A 192 26.69 3.78 -0.68
N ALA A 193 26.17 4.91 -0.19
CA ALA A 193 24.87 5.41 -0.60
C ALA A 193 24.88 5.84 -2.07
N ARG A 194 25.99 6.43 -2.55
CA ARG A 194 26.16 6.81 -3.95
C ARG A 194 26.22 5.58 -4.86
N LEU A 195 26.99 4.56 -4.47
CA LEU A 195 27.06 3.30 -5.22
C LEU A 195 25.68 2.61 -5.29
N LEU A 196 24.94 2.57 -4.18
CA LEU A 196 23.59 1.99 -4.17
C LEU A 196 22.61 2.79 -5.03
N SER A 197 22.68 4.13 -4.98
CA SER A 197 21.89 5.01 -5.86
C SER A 197 22.12 4.66 -7.33
N ALA A 198 23.39 4.59 -7.77
CA ALA A 198 23.73 4.25 -9.14
C ALA A 198 23.34 2.81 -9.51
N ALA A 199 23.56 1.83 -8.62
CA ALA A 199 23.20 0.44 -8.87
C ALA A 199 21.68 0.22 -9.00
N LEU A 200 20.87 1.11 -8.40
CA LEU A 200 19.42 1.05 -8.43
C LEU A 200 18.79 1.94 -9.52
N THR A 201 19.57 2.61 -10.36
CA THR A 201 19.03 3.39 -11.49
C THR A 201 18.04 2.55 -12.30
N PRO A 202 16.82 3.05 -12.59
CA PRO A 202 15.84 2.33 -13.41
C PRO A 202 16.38 1.96 -14.79
N ALA A 203 15.81 0.90 -15.38
CA ALA A 203 16.27 0.35 -16.65
C ALA A 203 16.28 1.41 -17.77
N GLU A 204 15.25 2.24 -17.81
CA GLU A 204 15.04 3.33 -18.77
C GLU A 204 16.10 4.44 -18.66
N ALA A 205 16.76 4.55 -17.51
CA ALA A 205 17.77 5.59 -17.22
C ALA A 205 19.20 5.02 -17.10
N THR A 206 19.43 3.76 -17.48
CA THR A 206 20.74 3.09 -17.35
C THR A 206 21.85 3.79 -18.13
N HIS A 207 21.52 4.56 -19.18
CA HIS A 207 22.52 5.33 -19.94
C HIS A 207 23.29 6.34 -19.08
N LEU A 208 22.71 6.77 -17.95
CA LEU A 208 23.32 7.67 -16.96
C LEU A 208 24.48 7.04 -16.19
N TRP A 209 24.66 5.72 -16.26
CA TRP A 209 25.84 5.06 -15.67
C TRP A 209 27.15 5.53 -16.29
N ARG A 210 27.13 5.98 -17.55
CA ARG A 210 28.31 6.50 -18.25
C ARG A 210 28.85 7.79 -17.65
N ASP A 211 28.00 8.52 -16.93
CA ASP A 211 28.32 9.80 -16.31
C ASP A 211 28.67 9.64 -14.82
N GLN A 212 28.68 8.41 -14.30
CA GLN A 212 29.03 8.11 -12.93
C GLN A 212 30.56 8.04 -12.74
N PRO A 213 31.08 8.42 -11.56
CA PRO A 213 32.51 8.33 -11.29
C PRO A 213 33.01 6.88 -11.33
N GLU A 214 34.19 6.65 -11.90
CA GLU A 214 34.86 5.35 -11.89
C GLU A 214 35.34 4.96 -10.47
N ASP A 215 35.61 5.96 -9.64
CA ASP A 215 36.03 5.79 -8.24
C ASP A 215 34.92 6.19 -7.27
N TRP A 216 34.41 5.20 -6.54
CA TRP A 216 33.37 5.35 -5.54
C TRP A 216 33.91 5.52 -4.13
N SER A 217 35.23 5.44 -3.93
CA SER A 217 35.83 5.27 -2.61
C SER A 217 35.79 6.51 -1.73
N GLY A 218 35.82 7.72 -2.31
CA GLY A 218 35.68 8.99 -1.56
C GLY A 218 36.87 9.30 -0.66
#